data_AF-A0ABD5GMH5-F1
#
_entry.id   AF-A0ABD5GMH5-F1
#
_cell.length_a   1.000
_cell.length_b   1.000
_cell.length_c   1.000
_cell.angle_alpha   90.00
_cell.angle_beta   90.00
_cell.angle_gamma   90.00
#
_symmetry.space_group_name_H-M   'P 1'
#
loop_
_entity.id
_entity.type
_entity.pdbx_description
1 polymer ?
#
loop_
_entity_poly.entity_id
_entity_poly.type
_entity_poly.pdbx_seq_one_letter_code
_entity_poly.pdbx_strand_id
1 'polypeptide(L)'
;MPDRNLLLDAMRAGADVVFDPHGAETSPFTTEVEMLLGGVPVVTYPDGTEQFLDDSAEPIHVYSPRLAAGELEGFCKANIDKYEAFHAEHGDDKLMTERVPLTPFW
;
A
#
# COMPACT_ATOMS: atom_id res chain seq x y z
N MET A 1 8.00 -0.11 -25.99
CA MET A 1 8.38 1.02 -25.13
C MET A 1 9.10 0.41 -23.94
N PRO A 2 10.23 0.94 -23.45
CA PRO A 2 10.90 0.26 -22.35
C PRO A 2 10.04 0.44 -21.10
N ASP A 3 9.68 -0.69 -20.47
CA ASP A 3 8.90 -0.77 -19.25
C ASP A 3 9.58 0.07 -18.17
N ARG A 4 8.91 1.15 -17.79
CA ARG A 4 9.46 2.11 -16.84
C ARG A 4 9.18 1.59 -15.45
N ASN A 5 10.12 0.80 -14.92
CA ASN A 5 10.07 0.28 -13.56
C ASN A 5 10.28 1.44 -12.56
N LEU A 6 9.17 2.00 -12.07
CA LEU A 6 9.14 3.16 -11.19
C LEU A 6 9.77 2.85 -9.83
N LEU A 7 9.72 1.61 -9.36
CA LEU A 7 10.41 1.13 -8.16
C LEU A 7 11.93 1.28 -8.33
N LEU A 8 12.45 0.93 -9.51
CA LEU A 8 13.86 1.11 -9.85
C LEU A 8 14.24 2.59 -10.03
N ASP A 9 13.33 3.41 -10.57
CA ASP A 9 13.51 4.86 -10.66
C ASP A 9 13.45 5.52 -9.27
N ALA A 10 12.61 5.03 -8.35
CA ALA A 10 12.50 5.50 -6.97
C ALA A 10 13.72 5.12 -6.14
N MET A 11 14.20 3.88 -6.24
CA MET A 11 15.48 3.44 -5.65
C MET A 11 16.67 4.25 -6.21
N ARG A 12 16.66 4.57 -7.51
CA ARG A 12 17.68 5.47 -8.13
C ARG A 12 17.53 6.93 -7.72
N ALA A 13 16.34 7.37 -7.34
CA ALA A 13 16.04 8.71 -6.83
C ALA A 13 16.28 8.86 -5.32
N GLY A 14 16.72 7.79 -4.63
CA GLY A 14 17.02 7.81 -3.20
C GLY A 14 15.83 7.51 -2.29
N ALA A 15 14.78 6.86 -2.79
CA ALA A 15 13.74 6.30 -1.94
C ALA A 15 14.30 5.07 -1.22
N ASP A 16 14.46 5.16 0.10
CA ASP A 16 14.78 4.01 0.95
C ASP A 16 13.53 3.14 1.11
N VAL A 17 13.62 1.88 0.72
CA VAL A 17 12.64 0.87 1.15
C VAL A 17 12.99 0.53 2.59
N VAL A 18 12.32 1.20 3.53
CA VAL A 18 12.54 0.98 4.97
C VAL A 18 11.65 -0.16 5.42
N PHE A 19 12.26 -1.30 5.73
CA PHE A 19 11.58 -2.35 6.50
C PHE A 19 11.59 -1.95 7.99
N ASP A 20 10.44 -1.58 8.53
CA ASP A 20 10.26 -1.29 9.96
C ASP A 20 9.64 -2.48 10.70
N PRO A 21 10.44 -3.31 11.40
CA PRO A 21 9.93 -4.48 12.13
C PRO A 21 9.04 -4.10 13.33
N HIS A 22 9.02 -2.84 13.76
CA HIS A 22 8.17 -2.32 14.83
C HIS A 22 7.01 -1.47 14.32
N GLY A 23 6.78 -1.40 13.00
CA GLY A 23 5.73 -0.56 12.41
C GLY A 23 4.35 -0.86 12.97
N ALA A 24 4.06 -2.10 13.36
CA ALA A 24 2.79 -2.47 14.01
C ALA A 24 2.57 -1.84 15.39
N GLU A 25 3.64 -1.42 16.08
CA GLU A 25 3.55 -0.77 17.40
C GLU A 25 3.16 0.72 17.28
N THR A 26 3.50 1.35 16.16
CA THR A 26 3.31 2.78 15.91
C THR A 26 2.18 3.08 14.91
N SER A 27 1.96 2.18 13.95
CA SER A 27 0.99 2.28 12.85
C SER A 27 0.24 0.94 12.63
N PRO A 28 -0.49 0.43 13.65
CA PRO A 28 -1.13 -0.87 13.58
C PRO A 28 -2.16 -1.02 12.45
N PHE A 29 -2.90 0.04 12.09
CA PHE A 29 -3.92 -0.05 11.04
C PHE A 29 -3.32 -0.01 9.65
N THR A 30 -2.21 0.71 9.46
CA THR A 30 -1.43 0.65 8.22
C THR A 30 -0.86 -0.76 8.05
N THR A 31 -0.27 -1.34 9.09
CA THR A 31 0.21 -2.74 9.03
C THR A 31 -0.92 -3.73 8.75
N GLU A 32 -2.09 -3.58 9.38
CA GLU A 32 -3.24 -4.45 9.13
C GLU A 32 -3.72 -4.34 7.67
N VAL A 33 -3.81 -3.12 7.13
CA VAL A 33 -4.21 -2.89 5.74
C VAL A 33 -3.20 -3.49 4.76
N GLU A 34 -1.90 -3.40 5.04
CA GLU A 34 -0.86 -4.07 4.25
C GLU A 34 -1.12 -5.58 4.14
N MET A 35 -1.43 -6.22 5.28
CA MET A 35 -1.74 -7.64 5.34
C MET A 35 -3.04 -7.99 4.60
N LEU A 36 -4.10 -7.22 4.82
CA LEU A 36 -5.40 -7.39 4.13
C LEU A 36 -5.31 -7.21 2.61
N LEU A 37 -4.28 -6.51 2.12
CA LEU A 37 -4.00 -6.32 0.70
C LEU A 37 -3.05 -7.38 0.13
N GLY A 38 -2.60 -8.37 0.91
CA GLY A 38 -1.65 -9.38 0.46
C GLY A 38 -0.21 -8.84 0.34
N GLY A 39 0.18 -7.95 1.26
CA GLY A 39 1.53 -7.39 1.34
C GLY A 39 1.81 -6.29 0.32
N VAL A 40 0.79 -5.50 -0.06
CA VAL A 40 0.99 -4.33 -0.91
C VAL A 40 1.78 -3.28 -0.13
N PRO A 41 2.92 -2.79 -0.65
CA PRO A 41 3.78 -1.90 0.12
C PRO A 41 3.18 -0.50 0.27
N VAL A 42 3.61 0.17 1.34
CA VAL A 42 3.48 1.63 1.47
C VAL A 42 4.69 2.29 0.80
N VAL A 43 4.44 3.18 -0.15
CA VAL A 43 5.47 4.01 -0.79
C VAL A 43 5.59 5.33 -0.05
N THR A 44 6.77 5.61 0.50
CA THR A 44 7.12 6.91 1.07
C THR A 44 7.70 7.83 -0.01
N TYR A 45 7.14 9.03 -0.13
CA TYR A 45 7.56 10.04 -1.10
C TYR A 45 8.56 11.04 -0.50
N PRO A 46 9.32 11.78 -1.34
CA PRO A 46 10.31 12.76 -0.86
C PRO A 46 9.75 13.90 0.00
N ASP A 47 8.43 14.17 -0.06
CA ASP A 47 7.76 15.17 0.77
C ASP A 47 7.23 14.60 2.10
N GLY A 48 7.56 13.34 2.42
CA GLY A 48 7.18 12.67 3.68
C GLY A 48 5.74 12.15 3.69
N THR A 49 5.04 12.20 2.56
CA THR A 49 3.74 11.54 2.41
C THR A 49 3.89 10.08 1.99
N GLU A 50 2.86 9.29 2.24
CA GLU A 50 2.81 7.85 2.09
C GLU A 50 1.53 7.43 1.35
N GLN A 51 1.59 6.30 0.64
CA GLN A 51 0.46 5.73 -0.09
C GLN A 51 0.62 4.22 -0.28
N PHE A 52 -0.47 3.46 -0.16
CA PHE A 52 -0.51 2.08 -0.66
C PHE A 52 -0.56 2.06 -2.18
N LEU A 53 0.50 1.54 -2.77
CA LEU A 53 0.71 1.52 -4.21
C LEU A 53 1.41 0.23 -4.60
N ASP A 54 0.86 -0.46 -5.60
CA ASP A 54 1.61 -1.46 -6.33
C ASP A 54 2.00 -0.91 -7.70
N ASP A 55 3.28 -0.54 -7.83
CA ASP A 55 3.88 -0.05 -9.08
C ASP A 55 4.58 -1.15 -9.89
N SER A 56 4.58 -2.39 -9.38
CA SER A 56 5.11 -3.58 -10.05
C SER A 56 4.08 -4.24 -10.97
N ALA A 57 2.79 -3.97 -10.73
CA ALA A 57 1.70 -4.39 -11.58
C ALA A 57 1.46 -3.41 -12.75
N GLU A 58 1.17 -3.93 -13.94
CA GLU A 58 0.60 -3.16 -15.05
C GLU A 58 -0.86 -3.61 -15.29
N PRO A 59 -1.86 -2.73 -15.09
CA PRO A 59 -1.76 -1.32 -14.70
C PRO A 59 -1.42 -1.12 -13.21
N ILE A 60 -0.81 0.02 -12.89
CA ILE A 60 -0.51 0.43 -11.51
C ILE A 60 -1.81 0.47 -10.68
N HIS A 61 -1.78 -0.13 -9.49
CA HIS A 61 -2.92 -0.17 -8.59
C HIS A 61 -2.69 0.69 -7.35
N VAL A 62 -3.65 1.56 -7.07
CA VAL A 62 -3.63 2.50 -5.93
C VAL A 62 -4.70 2.06 -4.93
N TYR A 63 -4.32 1.93 -3.65
CA TYR A 63 -5.21 1.39 -2.61
C TYR A 63 -5.48 2.38 -1.47
N SER A 64 -4.87 3.57 -1.49
CA SER A 64 -5.15 4.65 -0.55
C SER A 64 -4.95 6.02 -1.20
N PRO A 65 -5.45 7.12 -0.61
CA PRO A 65 -4.95 8.46 -0.91
C PRO A 65 -3.48 8.59 -0.49
N ARG A 66 -2.78 9.57 -1.06
CA ARG A 66 -1.44 9.97 -0.64
C ARG A 66 -1.54 10.99 0.49
N LEU A 67 -1.08 10.64 1.68
CA LEU A 67 -1.29 11.38 2.93
C LEU A 67 -0.01 11.42 3.77
N ALA A 68 0.09 12.31 4.76
CA ALA A 68 1.16 12.18 5.75
C ALA A 68 1.02 10.86 6.53
N ALA A 69 2.11 10.27 7.04
CA ALA A 69 2.08 8.95 7.71
C ALA A 69 0.98 8.81 8.78
N GLY A 70 0.87 9.77 9.69
CA GLY A 70 -0.18 9.74 10.73
C GLY A 70 -1.60 9.94 10.20
N GLU A 71 -1.76 10.64 9.06
CA GLU A 71 -3.05 10.79 8.39
C GLU A 71 -3.44 9.51 7.64
N LEU A 72 -2.46 8.82 7.05
CA LEU A 72 -2.66 7.52 6.42
C LEU A 72 -3.10 6.48 7.45
N GLU A 73 -2.44 6.42 8.61
CA GLU A 73 -2.85 5.56 9.73
C GLU A 73 -4.29 5.84 10.17
N GLY A 74 -4.64 7.13 10.32
CA GLY A 74 -6.01 7.55 10.64
C GLY A 74 -7.03 7.16 9.57
N PHE A 75 -6.65 7.25 8.30
CA PHE A 75 -7.47 6.84 7.16
C PHE A 75 -7.69 5.32 7.15
N CYS A 76 -6.63 4.53 7.33
CA CYS A 76 -6.71 3.06 7.42
C CYS A 76 -7.63 2.64 8.56
N LYS A 77 -7.47 3.24 9.75
CA LYS A 77 -8.35 3.01 10.89
C LYS A 77 -9.82 3.31 10.59
N ALA A 78 -10.11 4.43 9.93
CA ALA A 78 -11.48 4.84 9.63
C ALA A 78 -12.15 3.99 8.53
N ASN A 79 -11.39 3.23 7.75
CA ASN A 79 -11.86 2.48 6.59
C ASN A 79 -11.54 0.98 6.67
N ILE A 80 -11.15 0.47 7.84
CA ILE A 80 -10.69 -0.92 7.99
C ILE A 80 -11.73 -1.93 7.49
N ASP A 81 -13.01 -1.70 7.79
CA ASP A 81 -14.14 -2.54 7.34
C ASP A 81 -14.19 -2.70 5.80
N LYS A 82 -13.73 -1.68 5.04
CA LYS A 82 -13.71 -1.75 3.57
C LYS A 82 -12.59 -2.65 3.08
N TYR A 83 -11.43 -2.61 3.74
CA TYR A 83 -10.31 -3.51 3.44
C TYR A 83 -10.60 -4.94 3.86
N GLU A 84 -11.25 -5.14 5.02
CA GLU A 84 -11.73 -6.46 5.45
C GLU A 84 -12.74 -7.04 4.47
N ALA A 85 -13.70 -6.23 3.99
CA ALA A 85 -14.68 -6.66 2.99
C ALA A 85 -14.00 -7.04 1.66
N PHE A 86 -13.05 -6.23 1.20
CA PHE A 86 -12.26 -6.52 -0.01
C PHE A 86 -11.46 -7.83 0.15
N HIS A 87 -10.80 -8.00 1.29
CA HIS A 87 -10.08 -9.23 1.62
C HIS A 87 -11.02 -10.45 1.65
N ALA A 88 -12.18 -10.32 2.30
CA ALA A 88 -13.17 -11.40 2.38
C ALA A 88 -13.76 -11.76 1.00
N GLU A 89 -13.91 -10.79 0.09
CA GLU A 89 -14.40 -11.02 -1.27
C GLU A 89 -13.42 -11.83 -2.13
N HIS A 90 -12.12 -11.62 -1.94
CA HIS A 90 -11.08 -12.18 -2.83
C HIS A 90 -10.32 -13.35 -2.22
N GLY A 91 -10.20 -13.40 -0.90
CA GLY A 91 -9.47 -14.42 -0.16
C GLY A 91 -7.95 -14.26 -0.21
N ASP A 92 -7.30 -14.78 0.83
CA ASP A 92 -5.86 -14.67 1.07
C ASP A 92 -5.02 -15.27 -0.07
N ASP A 93 -5.35 -16.49 -0.51
CA ASP A 93 -4.66 -17.19 -1.61
C ASP A 93 -4.57 -16.33 -2.89
N LYS A 94 -5.64 -15.58 -3.18
CA LYS A 94 -5.71 -14.73 -4.37
C LYS A 94 -4.90 -13.46 -4.17
N LEU A 95 -5.05 -12.77 -3.05
CA LEU A 95 -4.36 -11.49 -2.81
C LEU A 95 -2.84 -11.66 -2.64
N MET A 96 -2.41 -12.83 -2.16
CA MET A 96 -0.98 -13.18 -2.05
C MET A 96 -0.34 -13.54 -3.40
N THR A 97 -1.13 -13.90 -4.42
CA THR A 97 -0.61 -14.36 -5.72
C THR A 97 -0.98 -13.46 -6.90
N GLU A 98 -2.00 -12.62 -6.73
CA GLU A 98 -2.53 -11.72 -7.75
C GLU A 98 -2.71 -10.31 -7.18
N ARG A 99 -2.57 -9.31 -8.06
CA ARG A 99 -2.92 -7.93 -7.73
C ARG A 99 -4.32 -7.63 -8.22
N VAL A 100 -5.25 -7.53 -7.26
CA VAL A 100 -6.66 -7.29 -7.54
C VAL A 100 -6.94 -5.80 -7.39
N PRO A 101 -7.49 -5.12 -8.42
CA PRO A 101 -7.79 -3.70 -8.31
C PRO A 101 -8.87 -3.43 -7.25
N LEU A 102 -8.60 -2.47 -6.37
CA LEU A 102 -9.58 -1.92 -5.44
C LEU A 102 -10.30 -0.74 -6.10
N THR A 103 -11.62 -0.68 -5.97
CA THR A 103 -12.38 0.52 -6.37
C THR A 103 -12.13 1.63 -5.34
N PRO A 104 -11.66 2.82 -5.75
CA PRO A 104 -11.45 3.92 -4.81
C PRO A 104 -12.73 4.30 -4.08
N PHE A 105 -12.62 4.51 -2.77
CA PHE A 105 -13.75 4.85 -1.89
C PHE A 105 -13.54 6.14 -1.10
N TRP A 106 -12.51 6.89 -1.48
CA TRP A 106 -12.06 8.15 -0.90
C TRP A 106 -12.24 9.30 -1.88
#